data_AF-A0A9X1FAV0-F1
#
_entry.id   AF-A0A9X1FAV0-F1
#
_cell.length_a   1.000
_cell.length_b   1.000
_cell.length_c   1.000
_cell.angle_alpha   90.00
_cell.angle_beta   90.00
_cell.angle_gamma   90.00
#
_symmetry.space_group_name_H-M   'P 1'
#
loop_
_entity.id
_entity.type
_entity.pdbx_description
1 polymer ?
#
loop_
_entity_poly.entity_id
_entity_poly.type
_entity_poly.pdbx_seq_one_letter_code
_entity_poly.pdbx_strand_id
1 'polypeptide(L)'
;MDDNKKQLMKHFATALRNRALEKETESPMGRNLVFHFSRKELIEILKKKFGGTVPKEHNLAEMENRELLELIGNELFIISYVTEKWSKEEKQDRLVAEKSVSEVAGEQRPKPVGKKERKVTRPPKGN
;
A
#
# COMPACT_ATOMS: atom_id res chain seq x y z
N MET A 1 12.43 -4.82 -4.43
CA MET A 1 12.43 -3.50 -3.79
C MET A 1 12.95 -2.47 -4.78
N ASP A 2 12.11 -1.51 -5.13
CA ASP A 2 12.34 -0.47 -6.14
C ASP A 2 13.31 0.62 -5.68
N ASP A 3 13.85 1.40 -6.62
CA ASP A 3 14.85 2.43 -6.31
C ASP A 3 14.27 3.67 -5.63
N ASN A 4 12.98 3.96 -5.81
CA ASN A 4 12.26 5.03 -5.10
C ASN A 4 12.17 4.71 -3.60
N LYS A 5 11.76 3.48 -3.24
CA LYS A 5 11.79 2.92 -1.87
C LYS A 5 13.19 2.91 -1.28
N LYS A 6 14.23 2.56 -2.05
CA LYS A 6 15.65 2.66 -1.60
C LYS A 6 16.08 4.10 -1.30
N GLN A 7 15.72 5.07 -2.14
CA GLN A 7 16.08 6.49 -1.95
C GLN A 7 15.39 7.06 -0.70
N LEU A 8 14.08 6.82 -0.55
CA LEU A 8 13.32 7.17 0.65
C LEU A 8 13.96 6.59 1.93
N MET A 9 14.28 5.29 1.95
CA MET A 9 14.92 4.67 3.13
C MET A 9 16.28 5.28 3.46
N LYS A 10 17.13 5.59 2.48
CA LYS A 10 18.43 6.26 2.72
C LYS A 10 18.25 7.65 3.35
N HIS A 11 17.28 8.41 2.85
CA HIS A 11 16.94 9.72 3.39
C HIS A 11 16.39 9.61 4.82
N PHE A 12 15.41 8.73 5.08
CA PHE A 12 14.84 8.52 6.42
C PHE A 12 15.87 8.02 7.44
N ALA A 13 16.77 7.11 7.05
CA ALA A 13 17.87 6.66 7.91
C ALA A 13 18.82 7.81 8.28
N THR A 14 19.01 8.78 7.36
CA THR A 14 19.82 9.98 7.61
C THR A 14 19.10 10.95 8.55
N ALA A 15 17.81 11.23 8.29
CA ALA A 15 16.96 12.06 9.14
C ALA A 15 16.89 11.54 10.60
N LEU A 16 16.57 10.26 10.77
CA LEU A 16 16.50 9.61 12.08
C LEU A 16 17.86 9.61 12.80
N ARG A 17 18.97 9.39 12.08
CA ARG A 17 20.32 9.46 12.65
C ARG A 17 20.69 10.87 13.11
N ASN A 18 20.37 11.90 12.34
CA ASN A 18 20.69 13.28 12.69
C ASN A 18 19.89 13.72 13.92
N ARG A 19 18.59 13.40 13.95
CA ARG A 19 17.71 13.63 15.11
C ARG A 19 18.18 12.91 16.37
N ALA A 20 18.65 11.66 16.24
CA ALA A 20 19.20 10.89 17.36
C ALA A 20 20.58 11.36 17.85
N LEU A 21 21.21 12.31 17.15
CA LEU A 21 22.47 12.95 17.53
C LEU A 21 22.28 14.42 17.96
N GLU A 22 21.02 14.85 18.17
CA GLU A 22 20.62 16.24 18.44
C GLU A 22 21.20 17.26 17.45
N LYS A 23 21.53 16.80 16.24
CA LYS A 23 21.90 17.68 15.14
C LYS A 23 20.61 18.25 14.58
N GLU A 24 20.29 19.48 14.99
CA GLU A 24 19.25 20.28 14.36
C GLU A 24 19.58 20.45 12.88
N THR A 25 19.00 19.56 12.07
CA THR A 25 19.05 19.71 10.63
C THR A 25 18.01 20.73 10.22
N GLU A 26 18.44 21.99 10.14
CA GLU A 26 17.89 23.01 9.25
C GLU A 26 17.95 22.61 7.75
N SER A 27 18.31 21.35 7.45
CA SER A 27 18.20 20.77 6.11
C SER A 27 16.74 20.92 5.65
N PRO A 28 16.45 21.74 4.62
CA PRO A 28 15.08 21.98 4.20
C PRO A 28 14.48 20.65 3.75
N MET A 29 13.35 20.28 4.36
CA MET A 29 12.74 18.94 4.28
C MET A 29 12.93 18.33 2.89
N GLY A 30 13.73 17.26 2.83
CA GLY A 30 14.63 17.00 1.71
C GLY A 30 14.01 17.34 0.35
N ARG A 31 14.48 18.42 -0.31
CA ARG A 31 13.83 19.06 -1.49
C ARG A 31 13.47 18.15 -2.69
N ASN A 32 13.90 16.90 -2.67
CA ASN A 32 13.62 15.84 -3.64
C ASN A 32 12.45 14.92 -3.24
N LEU A 33 12.01 14.92 -1.97
CA LEU A 33 10.83 14.17 -1.48
C LEU A 33 9.56 14.50 -2.28
N VAL A 34 9.45 15.72 -2.77
CA VAL A 34 8.34 16.17 -3.64
C VAL A 34 8.19 15.33 -4.92
N PHE A 35 9.25 14.64 -5.36
CA PHE A 35 9.23 13.73 -6.51
C PHE A 35 8.88 12.28 -6.15
N HIS A 36 8.86 11.94 -4.85
CA HIS A 36 8.56 10.59 -4.35
C HIS A 36 7.09 10.40 -3.92
N PHE A 37 6.29 11.47 -3.89
CA PHE A 37 4.89 11.48 -3.46
C PHE A 37 3.98 12.17 -4.46
N SER A 38 2.80 11.58 -4.70
CA SER A 38 1.73 12.28 -5.41
C SER A 38 1.06 13.33 -4.52
N ARG A 39 0.43 14.36 -5.11
CA ARG A 39 -0.29 15.42 -4.38
C ARG A 39 -1.32 14.86 -3.39
N LYS A 40 -2.00 13.78 -3.75
CA LYS A 40 -2.98 13.09 -2.89
C LYS A 40 -2.34 12.58 -1.59
N GLU A 41 -1.12 12.08 -1.66
CA GLU A 41 -0.39 11.51 -0.52
C GLU A 41 0.15 12.63 0.38
N LEU A 42 0.65 13.73 -0.18
CA LEU A 42 1.00 14.93 0.59
C LEU A 42 -0.21 15.47 1.37
N ILE A 43 -1.38 15.52 0.74
CA ILE A 43 -2.65 15.90 1.41
C ILE A 43 -3.06 14.88 2.48
N GLU A 44 -2.83 13.58 2.30
CA GLU A 44 -3.10 12.57 3.34
C GLU A 44 -2.15 12.71 4.54
N ILE A 45 -0.86 12.95 4.30
CA ILE A 45 0.13 13.21 5.36
C ILE A 45 -0.24 14.47 6.13
N LEU A 46 -0.64 15.54 5.45
CA LEU A 46 -1.15 16.77 6.08
C LEU A 46 -2.40 16.51 6.93
N LYS A 47 -3.36 15.73 6.43
CA LYS A 47 -4.53 15.33 7.23
C LYS A 47 -4.12 14.57 8.49
N LYS A 48 -3.14 13.64 8.41
CA LYS A 48 -2.62 12.92 9.58
C LYS A 48 -1.93 13.87 10.57
N LYS A 49 -1.14 14.84 10.09
CA LYS A 49 -0.54 15.90 10.92
C LYS A 49 -1.58 16.76 11.67
N PHE A 50 -2.68 17.11 11.02
CA PHE A 50 -3.75 17.94 11.60
C PHE A 50 -4.93 17.14 12.19
N GLY A 51 -4.73 15.87 12.58
CA GLY A 51 -5.76 15.08 13.28
C GLY A 51 -7.02 14.74 12.45
N GLY A 52 -6.94 14.84 11.12
CA GLY A 52 -8.00 14.50 10.17
C GLY A 52 -8.52 15.68 9.34
N THR A 53 -8.50 16.90 9.90
CA THR A 53 -9.03 18.12 9.25
C THR A 53 -7.96 19.19 9.21
N VAL A 54 -7.53 19.58 8.01
CA VAL A 54 -6.56 20.67 7.83
C VAL A 54 -7.27 22.03 8.03
N PRO A 55 -6.68 22.98 8.78
CA PRO A 55 -7.23 24.32 8.96
C PRO A 55 -7.48 25.07 7.64
N LYS A 56 -8.56 25.85 7.58
CA LYS A 56 -8.99 26.57 6.36
C LYS A 56 -8.03 27.67 5.91
N GLU A 57 -7.15 28.13 6.81
CA GLU A 57 -6.06 29.07 6.52
C GLU A 57 -4.97 28.49 5.61
N HIS A 58 -4.95 27.16 5.41
CA HIS A 58 -4.10 26.50 4.42
C HIS A 58 -4.94 26.09 3.20
N ASN A 59 -4.89 26.89 2.13
CA ASN A 59 -5.65 26.59 0.90
C ASN A 59 -4.99 25.46 0.07
N LEU A 60 -5.27 24.21 0.44
CA LEU A 60 -4.77 23.01 -0.22
C LEU A 60 -5.17 22.87 -1.71
N ALA A 61 -6.08 23.72 -2.22
CA ALA A 61 -6.38 23.78 -3.65
C ALA A 61 -5.31 24.55 -4.43
N GLU A 62 -4.80 25.66 -3.86
CA GLU A 62 -3.87 26.58 -4.52
C GLU A 62 -2.39 26.21 -4.28
N MET A 63 -2.04 25.68 -3.10
CA MET A 63 -0.65 25.39 -2.72
C MET A 63 0.06 24.40 -3.69
N GLU A 64 1.30 24.66 -4.07
CA GLU A 64 2.14 23.71 -4.82
C GLU A 64 2.55 22.49 -3.99
N ASN A 65 2.99 21.42 -4.65
CA ASN A 65 3.49 20.22 -3.95
C ASN A 65 4.73 20.53 -3.07
N ARG A 66 5.50 21.60 -3.34
CA ARG A 66 6.58 22.06 -2.45
C ARG A 66 6.04 22.66 -1.16
N GLU A 67 5.09 23.59 -1.27
CA GLU A 67 4.45 24.22 -0.11
C GLU A 67 3.68 23.20 0.73
N LEU A 68 3.04 22.21 0.11
CA LEU A 68 2.42 21.08 0.81
C LEU A 68 3.44 20.24 1.59
N LEU A 69 4.65 20.04 1.04
CA LEU A 69 5.74 19.33 1.71
C LEU A 69 6.29 20.15 2.89
N GLU A 70 6.53 21.45 2.68
CA GLU A 70 7.01 22.37 3.70
C GLU A 70 6.00 22.51 4.86
N LEU A 71 4.69 22.56 4.56
CA LEU A 71 3.62 22.57 5.56
C LEU A 71 3.53 21.28 6.39
N ILE A 72 4.09 20.16 5.94
CA ILE A 72 4.21 18.95 6.79
C ILE A 72 5.20 19.22 7.94
N GLY A 73 6.22 20.05 7.74
CA GLY A 73 7.20 20.52 8.75
C GLY A 73 8.10 19.45 9.39
N ASN A 74 7.69 18.18 9.45
CA ASN A 74 8.44 17.12 10.13
C ASN A 74 8.44 15.80 9.33
N GLU A 75 9.64 15.29 9.03
CA GLU A 75 9.84 14.05 8.27
C GLU A 75 9.23 12.81 8.95
N LEU A 76 8.97 12.84 10.27
CA LEU A 76 8.27 11.75 10.96
C LEU A 76 6.85 11.51 10.45
N PHE A 77 6.11 12.53 10.01
CA PHE A 77 4.77 12.32 9.45
C PHE A 77 4.85 11.56 8.11
N ILE A 78 5.89 11.83 7.33
CA ILE A 78 6.17 11.14 6.06
C ILE A 78 6.61 9.70 6.34
N ILE A 79 7.54 9.48 7.29
CA ILE A 79 7.97 8.15 7.73
C ILE A 79 6.78 7.33 8.24
N SER A 80 5.89 7.93 9.04
CA SER A 80 4.69 7.27 9.55
C SER A 80 3.73 6.86 8.43
N TYR A 81 3.48 7.73 7.44
CA TYR A 81 2.65 7.40 6.28
C TYR A 81 3.27 6.28 5.43
N VAL A 82 4.57 6.36 5.14
CA VAL A 82 5.27 5.41 4.28
C VAL A 82 5.38 4.03 4.94
N THR A 83 5.71 3.97 6.24
CA THR A 83 5.75 2.70 6.97
C THR A 83 4.38 2.05 7.09
N GLU A 84 3.31 2.82 7.32
CA GLU A 84 1.92 2.34 7.30
C GLU A 84 1.54 1.78 5.92
N LYS A 85 1.90 2.50 4.83
CA LYS A 85 1.63 2.10 3.44
C LYS A 85 2.33 0.77 3.09
N TRP A 86 3.64 0.68 3.30
CA TRP A 86 4.42 -0.54 3.03
C TRP A 86 3.95 -1.73 3.90
N SER A 87 3.58 -1.48 5.16
CA SER A 87 3.01 -2.50 6.06
C SER A 87 1.61 -3.01 5.64
N LYS A 88 0.95 -2.35 4.68
CA LYS A 88 -0.31 -2.81 4.07
C LYS A 88 -0.04 -3.54 2.75
N GLU A 89 0.86 -3.02 1.91
CA GLU A 89 1.35 -3.68 0.68
C GLU A 89 1.79 -5.12 0.98
N GLU A 90 2.71 -5.31 1.94
CA GLU A 90 3.27 -6.62 2.28
C GLU A 90 2.23 -7.62 2.84
N LYS A 91 1.17 -7.13 3.48
CA LYS A 91 0.05 -7.97 3.94
C LYS A 91 -0.85 -8.40 2.78
N GLN A 92 -1.04 -7.52 1.80
CA GLN A 92 -1.89 -7.78 0.64
C GLN A 92 -1.20 -8.78 -0.31
N ASP A 93 0.11 -8.63 -0.56
CA ASP A 93 0.91 -9.58 -1.32
C ASP A 93 0.85 -10.99 -0.70
N ARG A 94 1.00 -11.07 0.63
CA ARG A 94 0.95 -12.33 1.40
C ARG A 94 -0.41 -13.03 1.27
N LEU A 95 -1.51 -12.28 1.34
CA LEU A 95 -2.87 -12.81 1.17
C LEU A 95 -3.16 -13.29 -0.28
N VAL A 96 -2.55 -12.68 -1.29
CA VAL A 96 -2.65 -13.12 -2.70
C VAL A 96 -1.86 -14.41 -2.93
N ALA A 97 -0.68 -14.54 -2.32
CA ALA A 97 0.10 -15.77 -2.35
C ALA A 97 -0.62 -16.95 -1.64
N GLU A 98 -1.21 -16.71 -0.46
CA GLU A 98 -1.94 -17.74 0.28
C GLU A 98 -3.19 -18.25 -0.48
N LYS A 99 -3.92 -17.36 -1.16
CA LYS A 99 -5.06 -17.77 -2.01
C LYS A 99 -4.64 -18.60 -3.23
N SER A 100 -3.61 -18.17 -3.96
CA SER A 100 -3.19 -18.85 -5.19
C SER A 100 -2.61 -20.25 -4.94
N VAL A 101 -2.06 -20.52 -3.74
CA VAL A 101 -1.72 -21.90 -3.32
C VAL A 101 -2.97 -22.75 -3.06
N SER A 102 -4.01 -22.18 -2.46
CA SER A 102 -5.24 -22.93 -2.13
C SER A 102 -6.05 -23.39 -3.35
N GLU A 103 -5.99 -22.64 -4.46
CA GLU A 103 -6.74 -22.96 -5.69
C GLU A 103 -6.10 -24.14 -6.47
N VAL A 104 -4.77 -24.28 -6.42
CA VAL A 104 -4.04 -25.36 -7.10
C VAL A 104 -4.21 -26.72 -6.39
N ALA A 105 -4.49 -26.72 -5.09
CA ALA A 105 -4.73 -27.94 -4.32
C ALA A 105 -6.13 -28.58 -4.54
N GLY A 106 -7.02 -27.92 -5.29
CA GLY A 106 -8.45 -28.27 -5.35
C GLY A 106 -8.86 -29.40 -6.28
N GLU A 107 -8.13 -29.69 -7.36
CA GLU A 107 -8.65 -30.46 -8.51
C GLU A 107 -7.72 -31.60 -8.97
N GLN A 108 -7.64 -32.70 -8.18
CA GLN A 108 -7.38 -34.04 -8.72
C GLN A 108 -7.69 -35.17 -7.72
N ARG A 109 -8.90 -35.74 -7.81
CA ARG A 109 -9.25 -37.06 -7.26
C ARG A 109 -9.50 -38.02 -8.44
N PRO A 110 -8.87 -39.21 -8.50
CA PRO A 110 -8.87 -40.02 -9.72
C PRO A 110 -10.25 -40.60 -10.07
N LYS A 111 -10.57 -40.58 -11.37
CA LYS A 111 -11.84 -41.11 -11.92
C LYS A 111 -11.75 -42.65 -12.06
N PRO A 112 -12.71 -43.43 -11.53
CA PRO A 112 -12.81 -44.85 -11.86
C PRO A 112 -13.31 -45.05 -13.30
N VAL A 113 -12.79 -46.07 -13.98
CA VAL A 113 -13.02 -46.29 -15.42
C VAL A 113 -14.20 -47.21 -15.70
N GLY A 114 -15.19 -46.68 -16.41
CA GLY A 114 -15.84 -47.36 -17.54
C GLY A 114 -16.92 -48.42 -17.26
N LYS A 115 -18.10 -48.20 -17.87
CA LYS A 115 -18.81 -49.22 -18.66
C LYS A 115 -19.79 -48.57 -19.63
N LYS A 116 -19.77 -49.03 -20.90
CA LYS A 116 -20.92 -48.93 -21.83
C LYS A 116 -21.96 -50.00 -21.38
N GLU A 117 -23.22 -50.06 -21.83
CA GLU A 117 -23.84 -49.61 -23.09
C GLU A 117 -25.40 -49.66 -22.98
N ARG A 118 -26.12 -49.28 -24.06
CA ARG A 118 -27.50 -49.67 -24.46
C ARG A 118 -28.74 -48.93 -23.89
N LYS A 119 -29.21 -47.98 -24.71
CA LYS A 119 -30.58 -47.83 -25.29
C LYS A 119 -31.83 -48.34 -24.56
N VAL A 120 -32.83 -47.42 -24.44
CA VAL A 120 -34.31 -47.61 -24.69
C VAL A 120 -35.05 -48.44 -23.60
N THR A 121 -36.30 -48.16 -23.14
CA THR A 121 -37.49 -47.43 -23.65
C THR A 121 -38.13 -46.46 -22.60
N ARG A 122 -39.41 -46.03 -22.76
CA ARG A 122 -40.16 -45.01 -21.97
C ARG A 122 -41.69 -45.35 -21.98
N PRO A 123 -42.58 -44.83 -21.10
CA PRO A 123 -42.50 -44.52 -19.67
C PRO A 123 -43.09 -45.69 -18.81
N PRO A 124 -44.37 -45.82 -18.32
CA PRO A 124 -45.57 -44.95 -18.34
C PRO A 124 -45.95 -44.32 -16.97
N LYS A 125 -46.98 -44.85 -16.25
CA LYS A 125 -47.56 -44.38 -14.97
C LYS A 125 -48.31 -45.53 -14.24
N GLY A 126 -48.56 -45.39 -12.94
CA GLY A 126 -49.49 -46.22 -12.14
C GLY A 126 -48.90 -46.55 -10.75
N ASN A 127 -49.61 -46.45 -9.63
CA ASN A 127 -51.00 -46.00 -9.42
C ASN A 127 -51.11 -45.24 -8.09
#